data_AF-A0A7L5E1W3-F1
#
_entry.id   AF-A0A7L5E1W3-F1
#
_cell.length_a   1.000
_cell.length_b   1.000
_cell.length_c   1.000
_cell.angle_alpha   90.00
_cell.angle_beta   90.00
_cell.angle_gamma   90.00
#
_symmetry.space_group_name_H-M   'P 1'
#
loop_
_entity.id
_entity.type
_entity.pdbx_description
1 polymer ?
#
loop_
_entity_poly.entity_id
_entity_poly.type
_entity_poly.pdbx_seq_one_letter_code
_entity_poly.pdbx_strand_id
1 'polypeptide(L)'
;MNGTVKVAGIPALDPVSVLYLEGSGNYTIIHFSDGRKHMVAKTLMLVANQLPALIRIHKSYAIATAGITNIRWVGKTINKRVLAVTMRNKVRITASRRKGNAIAPVLAQRTGIVIE
;
A
#
# COMPACT_ATOMS: atom_id res chain seq x y z
N MET A 1 -9.20 -17.72 -9.02
CA MET A 1 -10.26 -16.89 -9.64
C MET A 1 -9.65 -15.53 -9.96
N ASN A 2 -9.26 -15.28 -11.21
CA ASN A 2 -8.68 -14.02 -11.66
C ASN A 2 -9.82 -13.08 -12.07
N GLY A 3 -10.39 -12.37 -11.09
CA GLY A 3 -11.44 -11.39 -11.34
C GLY A 3 -10.85 -10.01 -11.62
N THR A 4 -11.07 -9.49 -12.82
CA THR A 4 -10.76 -8.10 -13.14
C THR A 4 -11.69 -7.17 -12.36
N VAL A 5 -11.15 -6.15 -11.70
CA VAL A 5 -11.94 -5.16 -10.95
C VAL A 5 -12.13 -3.92 -11.81
N LYS A 6 -13.37 -3.46 -11.94
CA LYS A 6 -13.68 -2.17 -12.55
C LYS A 6 -13.34 -1.06 -11.55
N VAL A 7 -12.17 -0.45 -11.72
CA VAL A 7 -11.84 0.82 -11.07
C VAL A 7 -12.27 1.92 -12.03
N ALA A 8 -12.97 2.94 -11.54
CA ALA A 8 -13.42 4.02 -12.41
C ALA A 8 -12.22 4.71 -13.09
N GLY A 9 -12.19 4.70 -14.43
CA GLY A 9 -11.06 5.16 -15.23
C GLY A 9 -10.07 4.06 -15.66
N ILE A 10 -10.26 2.81 -15.22
CA ILE A 10 -9.53 1.62 -15.67
C ILE A 10 -10.50 0.43 -15.81
N PRO A 11 -11.07 0.20 -17.01
CA PRO A 11 -12.12 -0.80 -17.20
C PRO A 11 -11.65 -2.25 -16.97
N ALA A 12 -10.34 -2.51 -17.06
CA ALA A 12 -9.78 -3.84 -16.84
C ALA A 12 -8.51 -3.79 -15.97
N LEU A 13 -8.68 -3.51 -14.67
CA LEU A 13 -7.58 -3.57 -13.71
C LEU A 13 -7.46 -4.99 -13.12
N ASP A 14 -6.29 -5.60 -13.25
CA ASP A 14 -5.92 -6.79 -12.48
C ASP A 14 -5.40 -6.34 -11.09
N PRO A 15 -6.14 -6.60 -10.00
CA PRO A 15 -5.74 -6.17 -8.66
C PRO A 15 -4.40 -6.75 -8.21
N VAL A 16 -4.03 -7.93 -8.72
CA VAL A 16 -2.78 -8.63 -8.34
C VAL A 16 -1.55 -7.91 -8.90
N SER A 17 -1.72 -7.20 -10.02
CA SER A 17 -0.66 -6.41 -10.64
C SER A 17 -0.31 -5.12 -9.89
N VAL A 18 -1.19 -4.65 -9.00
CA VAL A 18 -1.04 -3.40 -8.23
C VAL A 18 -0.13 -3.61 -7.02
N LEU A 19 0.86 -2.73 -6.84
CA LEU A 19 1.75 -2.74 -5.67
C LEU A 19 1.28 -1.82 -4.56
N TYR A 20 0.94 -0.58 -4.92
CA TYR A 20 0.45 0.38 -3.95
C TYR A 20 -0.32 1.50 -4.64
N LEU A 21 -1.11 2.20 -3.84
CA LEU A 21 -1.81 3.42 -4.19
C LEU A 21 -1.17 4.58 -3.46
N GLU A 22 -1.03 5.70 -4.15
CA GLU A 22 -0.56 6.96 -3.62
C GLU A 22 -1.63 8.03 -3.81
N GLY A 23 -2.07 8.65 -2.72
CA GLY A 23 -3.05 9.73 -2.73
C GLY A 23 -2.38 11.10 -2.86
N SER A 24 -2.80 11.87 -3.85
CA SER A 24 -2.40 13.26 -4.08
C SER A 24 -3.65 14.14 -4.23
N GLY A 25 -4.12 14.72 -3.12
CA GLY A 25 -5.37 15.49 -3.07
C GLY A 25 -6.58 14.66 -3.51
N ASN A 26 -7.26 15.10 -4.57
CA ASN A 26 -8.41 14.43 -5.16
C ASN A 26 -8.03 13.36 -6.21
N TYR A 27 -6.74 13.08 -6.36
CA TYR A 27 -6.22 12.09 -7.30
C TYR A 27 -5.57 10.93 -6.56
N THR A 28 -5.57 9.78 -7.22
CA THR A 28 -4.85 8.59 -6.77
C THR A 28 -3.98 8.08 -7.91
N ILE A 29 -2.71 7.85 -7.61
CA ILE A 29 -1.77 7.17 -8.52
C ILE A 29 -1.74 5.69 -8.11
N ILE A 30 -2.03 4.82 -9.08
CA ILE A 30 -1.94 3.38 -8.96
C ILE A 30 -0.58 2.97 -9.51
N HIS A 31 0.25 2.37 -8.66
CA HIS A 31 1.58 1.91 -9.03
C HIS A 31 1.54 0.40 -9.26
N PHE A 32 1.89 -0.01 -10.47
CA PHE A 32 1.89 -1.39 -10.90
C PHE A 32 3.28 -2.01 -10.75
N SER A 33 3.30 -3.34 -10.75
CA SER A 33 4.51 -4.12 -10.55
C SER A 33 5.49 -4.13 -11.70
N ASP A 34 5.01 -3.88 -12.91
CA ASP A 34 5.82 -3.67 -14.11
C ASP A 34 6.38 -2.23 -14.23
N GLY A 35 6.14 -1.40 -13.20
CA GLY A 35 6.60 -0.01 -13.17
C GLY A 35 5.64 1.00 -13.81
N ARG A 36 4.55 0.54 -14.46
CA ARG A 36 3.51 1.43 -14.96
C ARG A 36 2.84 2.17 -13.81
N LYS A 37 2.32 3.35 -14.13
CA LYS A 37 1.53 4.18 -13.22
C LYS A 37 0.27 4.64 -13.93
N HIS A 38 -0.85 4.64 -13.21
CA HIS A 38 -2.11 5.20 -13.73
C HIS A 38 -2.70 6.16 -12.72
N MET A 39 -3.07 7.35 -13.16
CA MET A 39 -3.70 8.35 -12.30
C MET A 39 -5.22 8.35 -12.52
N VAL A 40 -5.97 8.37 -11.43
CA VAL A 40 -7.43 8.53 -11.46
C VAL A 40 -7.85 9.77 -10.65
N ALA A 41 -8.84 10.49 -11.14
CA ALA A 41 -9.44 11.65 -10.48
C ALA A 41 -10.41 11.23 -9.35
N LYS A 42 -9.94 10.37 -8.45
CA LYS A 42 -10.66 9.91 -7.27
C LYS A 42 -9.74 9.89 -6.06
N THR A 43 -10.31 10.14 -4.89
CA THR A 43 -9.58 10.10 -3.63
C THR A 43 -9.10 8.67 -3.34
N LEU A 44 -7.99 8.57 -2.60
CA LEU A 44 -7.42 7.27 -2.20
C LEU A 44 -8.44 6.38 -1.48
N MET A 45 -9.35 6.98 -0.71
CA MET A 45 -10.40 6.24 -0.02
C MET A 45 -11.31 5.50 -1.00
N LEU A 46 -11.79 6.20 -2.04
CA LEU A 46 -12.69 5.61 -3.03
C LEU A 46 -12.01 4.49 -3.82
N VAL A 47 -10.75 4.69 -4.21
CA VAL A 47 -9.99 3.69 -4.97
C VAL A 47 -9.63 2.48 -4.10
N ALA A 48 -9.17 2.70 -2.87
CA ALA A 48 -8.81 1.61 -1.96
C ALA A 48 -10.02 0.74 -1.59
N ASN A 49 -11.23 1.32 -1.46
CA ASN A 49 -12.45 0.56 -1.19
C ASN A 49 -12.83 -0.38 -2.36
N GLN A 50 -12.40 -0.09 -3.58
CA GLN A 50 -12.59 -0.97 -4.73
C GLN A 50 -11.53 -2.09 -4.79
N LEU A 51 -10.45 -1.98 -4.01
CA LEU A 51 -9.34 -2.92 -3.97
C LEU A 51 -9.10 -3.42 -2.54
N PRO A 52 -10.03 -4.24 -1.99
CA PRO A 52 -10.00 -4.64 -0.57
C PRO A 52 -8.78 -5.48 -0.19
N ALA A 53 -8.06 -6.04 -1.17
CA ALA A 53 -6.79 -6.72 -0.95
C ALA A 53 -5.67 -5.77 -0.48
N LEU A 54 -5.79 -4.46 -0.76
CA LEU A 54 -4.81 -3.46 -0.34
C LEU A 54 -5.10 -2.94 1.06
N ILE A 55 -4.04 -2.78 1.85
CA ILE A 55 -4.12 -2.30 3.23
C ILE A 55 -3.74 -0.83 3.27
N ARG A 56 -4.61 0.03 3.79
CA ARG A 56 -4.32 1.45 3.98
C ARG A 56 -3.45 1.69 5.20
N ILE A 57 -2.17 2.02 4.98
CA ILE A 57 -1.16 2.18 6.04
C ILE A 57 -0.87 3.66 6.37
N HIS A 58 -1.18 4.58 5.47
CA HIS A 58 -0.99 6.02 5.64
C HIS A 58 -2.17 6.81 5.04
N LYS A 59 -2.32 8.10 5.38
CA LYS A 59 -3.37 8.94 4.80
C LYS A 59 -3.26 9.03 3.27
N SER A 60 -2.03 8.94 2.77
CA SER A 60 -1.66 9.00 1.35
C SER A 60 -1.23 7.67 0.75
N TYR A 61 -1.25 6.55 1.50
CA TYR A 61 -0.80 5.26 0.94
C TYR A 61 -1.65 4.06 1.36
N ALA A 62 -1.92 3.19 0.39
CA ALA A 62 -2.41 1.83 0.59
C ALA A 62 -1.51 0.85 -0.17
N ILE A 63 -1.22 -0.33 0.38
CA ILE A 63 -0.20 -1.25 -0.15
C ILE A 63 -0.76 -2.67 -0.32
N ALA A 64 -0.25 -3.41 -1.31
CA ALA A 64 -0.50 -4.83 -1.48
C ALA A 64 0.53 -5.64 -0.67
N THR A 65 0.08 -6.57 0.17
CA THR A 65 0.99 -7.36 1.02
C THR A 65 1.89 -8.29 0.23
N ALA A 66 1.41 -8.83 -0.89
CA ALA A 66 2.19 -9.68 -1.80
C ALA A 66 3.40 -8.96 -2.43
N GLY A 67 3.41 -7.63 -2.42
CA GLY A 67 4.50 -6.82 -2.95
C GLY A 67 5.55 -6.40 -1.93
N ILE A 68 5.43 -6.80 -0.66
CA ILE A 68 6.33 -6.38 0.42
C ILE A 68 7.57 -7.27 0.46
N THR A 69 8.75 -6.66 0.60
CA THR A 69 10.03 -7.39 0.72
C THR A 69 10.73 -7.20 2.05
N ASN A 70 10.47 -6.11 2.77
CA ASN A 70 11.03 -5.87 4.10
C ASN A 70 10.10 -4.97 4.91
N ILE A 71 10.02 -5.21 6.21
CA ILE A 71 9.25 -4.42 7.16
C ILE A 71 10.17 -4.10 8.33
N ARG A 72 10.27 -2.82 8.70
CA ARG A 72 11.11 -2.40 9.83
C ARG A 72 10.61 -1.15 10.52
N TRP A 73 10.93 -1.01 11.79
CA TRP A 73 10.76 0.25 12.52
C TRP A 73 11.87 1.23 12.16
N VAL A 74 11.50 2.46 11.78
CA VAL A 74 12.46 3.53 11.52
C VAL A 74 12.19 4.74 12.39
N GLY A 75 13.22 5.24 13.05
CA GLY A 75 13.16 6.42 13.91
C GLY A 75 14.21 6.35 15.02
N LYS A 76 14.65 7.51 15.52
CA LYS A 76 15.72 7.59 16.52
C LYS A 76 15.28 7.20 17.93
N THR A 77 13.98 7.28 18.22
CA THR A 77 13.42 6.97 19.55
C THR A 77 12.16 6.15 19.43
N ILE A 78 11.83 5.38 20.48
CA ILE A 78 10.63 4.54 20.55
C ILE A 78 9.35 5.35 20.26
N ASN A 79 9.27 6.59 20.75
CA ASN A 79 8.09 7.45 20.56
C ASN A 79 8.02 8.11 19.18
N LYS A 80 9.12 8.09 18.41
CA LYS A 80 9.21 8.68 17.07
C LYS A 80 9.36 7.63 15.97
N ARG A 81 9.38 6.34 16.31
CA ARG A 81 9.48 5.28 15.31
C ARG A 81 8.20 5.18 14.50
N VAL A 82 8.35 4.94 13.20
CA VAL A 82 7.26 4.63 12.26
C VAL A 82 7.56 3.30 11.60
N LEU A 83 6.52 2.55 11.28
CA LEU A 83 6.68 1.32 10.52
C LEU A 83 6.98 1.70 9.07
N ALA A 84 8.11 1.24 8.53
CA ALA A 84 8.46 1.35 7.14
C ALA A 84 8.29 0.02 6.45
N VAL A 85 7.73 0.06 5.25
CA VAL A 85 7.54 -1.10 4.38
C VAL A 85 8.31 -0.83 3.09
N THR A 86 9.13 -1.79 2.68
CA THR A 86 9.81 -1.76 1.39
C THR A 86 9.04 -2.65 0.43
N MET A 87 8.68 -2.09 -0.72
CA MET A 87 7.99 -2.80 -1.79
C MET A 87 9.01 -3.45 -2.75
N ARG A 88 8.60 -4.44 -3.53
CA ARG A 88 9.49 -5.15 -4.48
C ARG A 88 10.11 -4.27 -5.55
N ASN A 89 9.51 -3.12 -5.86
CA ASN A 89 10.11 -2.10 -6.73
C ASN A 89 11.09 -1.17 -5.99
N LYS A 90 11.54 -1.55 -4.79
CA LYS A 90 12.47 -0.83 -3.90
C LYS A 90 11.94 0.49 -3.33
N VAL A 91 10.66 0.83 -3.58
CA VAL A 91 10.02 2.00 -2.96
C VAL A 91 9.76 1.73 -1.49
N ARG A 92 10.16 2.67 -0.63
CA ARG A 92 9.92 2.60 0.82
C ARG A 92 8.77 3.51 1.21
N ILE A 93 7.73 2.94 1.84
CA ILE A 93 6.53 3.64 2.28
C ILE A 93 6.44 3.56 3.80
N THR A 94 6.22 4.69 4.46
CA THR A 94 6.03 4.73 5.91
C THR A 94 4.54 4.75 6.26
N ALA A 95 4.18 3.95 7.26
CA ALA A 95 2.87 3.99 7.87
C ALA A 95 2.73 5.27 8.71
N SER A 96 1.49 5.69 8.98
CA SER A 96 1.27 6.77 9.93
C SER A 96 1.70 6.33 11.35
N ARG A 97 2.22 7.26 12.14
CA ARG A 97 2.66 7.00 13.54
C ARG A 97 1.63 6.23 14.35
N ARG A 98 0.36 6.64 14.28
CA ARG A 98 -0.75 6.01 15.02
C ARG A 98 -1.08 4.61 14.50
N LYS A 99 -0.91 4.37 13.19
CA LYS A 99 -1.37 3.16 12.53
C LYS A 99 -0.32 2.06 12.51
N GLY A 100 0.97 2.41 12.58
CA GLY A 100 2.09 1.46 12.56
C GLY A 100 1.95 0.33 13.58
N ASN A 101 1.66 0.66 14.85
CA ASN A 101 1.52 -0.36 15.91
C ASN A 101 0.32 -1.30 15.64
N ALA A 102 -0.79 -0.78 15.12
CA ALA A 102 -1.99 -1.56 14.87
C ALA A 102 -1.84 -2.49 13.66
N ILE A 103 -1.10 -2.07 12.62
CA ILE A 103 -0.98 -2.85 11.37
C ILE A 103 0.22 -3.79 11.35
N ALA A 104 1.27 -3.51 12.15
CA ALA A 104 2.46 -4.34 12.22
C ALA A 104 2.15 -5.85 12.38
N PRO A 105 1.34 -6.30 13.36
CA PRO A 105 1.03 -7.72 13.51
C PRO A 105 0.28 -8.28 12.29
N VAL A 106 -0.64 -7.51 11.71
CA VAL A 106 -1.39 -7.91 10.50
C VAL A 106 -0.45 -8.10 9.31
N LEU A 107 0.52 -7.20 9.14
CA LEU A 107 1.48 -7.28 8.06
C LEU A 107 2.44 -8.46 8.26
N ALA A 108 2.95 -8.68 9.47
CA ALA A 108 3.80 -9.83 9.79
C ALA A 108 3.07 -11.16 9.50
N GLN A 109 1.82 -11.29 9.98
CA GLN A 109 1.01 -12.49 9.74
C GLN A 109 0.74 -12.74 8.26
N ARG A 110 0.39 -11.70 7.48
CA ARG A 110 0.06 -11.85 6.06
C ARG A 110 1.27 -12.06 5.14
N THR A 111 2.45 -11.60 5.55
CA THR A 111 3.66 -11.67 4.71
C THR A 111 4.62 -12.76 5.16
N GLY A 112 4.54 -13.24 6.40
CA GLY A 112 5.56 -14.09 7.00
C GLY A 112 6.89 -13.37 7.26
N ILE A 113 6.96 -12.05 7.04
CA ILE A 113 8.18 -11.27 7.21
C ILE A 113 8.33 -10.87 8.68
N VAL A 114 9.49 -11.16 9.25
CA VAL A 114 9.89 -10.71 10.58
C VAL A 114 10.13 -9.19 10.53
N ILE A 115 9.58 -8.46 11.50
CA ILE A 115 9.75 -7.00 11.60
C ILE A 115 11.03 -6.69 12.35
N GLU A 116 11.92 -5.94 11.69
CA GLU A 116 13.20 -5.48 12.24
C GLU A 116 13.08 -4.14 12.98
#